data_AF-A0A327NK82-F1
#
_entry.id   AF-A0A327NK82-F1
#
_cell.length_a   1.000
_cell.length_b   1.000
_cell.length_c   1.000
_cell.angle_alpha   90.00
_cell.angle_beta   90.00
_cell.angle_gamma   90.00
#
_symmetry.space_group_name_H-M   'P 1'
#
loop_
_entity.id
_entity.type
_entity.pdbx_description
1 polymer ?
#
loop_
_entity_poly.entity_id
_entity_poly.type
_entity_poly.pdbx_seq_one_letter_code
_entity_poly.pdbx_strand_id
1 'polypeptide(L)' 'MQTELLTRHSTALPELRFSLNLLYVGRFLLGMNVSSSTNDEGLDAFDERIEFVTDELVATELLHEASVLAGIHYQH' A
#
# COMPACT_ATOMS: atom_id res chain seq x y z
N MET A 1 -3.90 -14.69 22.11
CA MET A 1 -3.24 -13.45 21.64
C MET A 1 -2.04 -13.88 20.83
N GLN A 2 -2.14 -13.84 19.50
CA GLN A 2 -1.01 -14.15 18.63
C GLN A 2 -0.10 -12.92 18.66
N THR A 3 1.05 -13.04 19.31
CA THR A 3 2.09 -12.01 19.28
C THR A 3 2.63 -11.96 17.86
N GLU A 4 2.16 -11.01 17.06
CA GLU A 4 2.79 -10.69 15.79
C GLU A 4 4.25 -10.33 16.05
N LEU A 5 5.15 -11.08 15.42
CA LEU A 5 6.58 -10.86 15.55
C LEU A 5 6.94 -9.58 14.82
N LEU A 6 7.30 -8.54 15.56
CA LEU A 6 7.63 -7.24 14.98
C LEU A 6 8.97 -7.31 14.25
N THR A 7 8.99 -6.76 13.03
CA THR A 7 10.18 -6.59 12.20
C THR A 7 10.30 -5.12 11.82
N ARG A 8 11.46 -4.69 11.31
CA ARG A 8 11.62 -3.32 10.77
C ARG A 8 10.62 -2.97 9.66
N HIS A 9 10.06 -3.99 8.99
CA HIS A 9 9.10 -3.83 7.90
C HIS A 9 7.66 -3.69 8.40
N SER A 10 7.39 -4.15 9.63
CA SER A 10 6.06 -4.07 10.25
C SER A 10 5.59 -2.64 10.48
N THR A 11 6.51 -1.68 10.60
CA THR A 11 6.17 -0.25 10.79
C THR A 11 5.70 0.41 9.50
N ALA A 12 6.15 -0.05 8.34
CA ALA A 12 5.77 0.49 7.03
C ALA A 12 4.43 -0.05 6.53
N LEU A 13 4.05 -1.28 6.92
CA LEU A 13 2.83 -1.93 6.46
C LEU A 13 1.54 -1.13 6.74
N PRO A 14 1.32 -0.56 7.95
CA PRO A 14 0.13 0.26 8.21
C PRO A 14 0.05 1.50 7.32
N GLU A 15 1.17 2.17 7.08
CA GLU A 15 1.25 3.38 6.27
C GLU A 15 1.00 3.10 4.78
N LEU A 16 1.57 2.02 4.25
CA LEU A 16 1.32 1.56 2.88
C LEU A 16 -0.15 1.18 2.67
N ARG A 17 -0.74 0.43 3.61
CA ARG A 17 -2.18 0.07 3.56
C ARG A 17 -3.08 1.30 3.65
N PHE A 18 -2.74 2.26 4.51
CA PHE A 18 -3.49 3.51 4.61
C PHE A 18 -3.42 4.33 3.32
N SER A 19 -2.22 4.47 2.77
CA SER A 19 -1.98 5.19 1.50
C SER A 19 -2.75 4.55 0.34
N LEU A 20 -2.74 3.23 0.24
CA LEU A 20 -3.49 2.49 -0.77
C LEU A 20 -5.00 2.73 -0.68
N ASN A 21 -5.55 2.72 0.55
CA ASN A 21 -6.98 3.05 0.76
C ASN A 21 -7.32 4.47 0.31
N LEU A 22 -6.48 5.46 0.60
CA LEU A 22 -6.68 6.83 0.16
C LEU A 22 -6.64 6.96 -1.37
N LEU A 23 -5.73 6.23 -2.03
CA LEU A 23 -5.65 6.22 -3.50
C LEU A 23 -6.93 5.64 -4.13
N TYR A 24 -7.45 4.53 -3.60
CA TYR A 24 -8.71 3.96 -4.07
C TYR A 24 -9.90 4.91 -3.87
N VAL A 25 -9.97 5.60 -2.72
CA VAL A 25 -11.00 6.61 -2.47
C VAL A 25 -10.85 7.79 -3.44
N GLY A 26 -9.63 8.30 -3.64
CA GLY A 26 -9.36 9.40 -4.57
C GLY A 26 -9.75 9.05 -6.00
N ARG A 27 -9.35 7.87 -6.47
CA ARG A 27 -9.74 7.32 -7.77
C ARG A 27 -11.26 7.20 -7.92
N PHE A 28 -11.95 6.67 -6.89
CA PHE A 28 -13.40 6.55 -6.89
C PHE A 28 -14.11 7.90 -7.00
N LEU A 29 -13.70 8.88 -6.18
CA LEU A 29 -14.26 10.23 -6.20
C LEU A 29 -14.00 10.93 -7.54
N LEU A 30 -12.81 10.73 -8.13
CA LEU A 30 -12.48 11.26 -9.45
C LEU A 30 -13.39 10.65 -10.53
N GLY A 31 -13.60 9.33 -10.47
CA GLY A 31 -14.51 8.59 -11.36
C GLY A 31 -15.96 9.08 -11.28
N MET A 32 -16.44 9.44 -10.09
CA MET A 32 -17.77 10.04 -9.92
C MET A 32 -17.89 11.45 -10.54
N ASN A 33 -16.78 12.17 -10.67
CA ASN A 33 -16.73 13.53 -11.22
C ASN A 33 -16.50 13.56 -12.74
N VAL A 34 -16.47 12.41 -13.42
CA VAL A 34 -16.30 12.32 -14.88
C VAL A 34 -17.60 12.75 -15.57
N SER A 35 -17.81 14.07 -15.63
CA SER A 35 -18.89 14.70 -16.41
C SER A 35 -18.40 15.19 -17.78
N SER A 36 -17.10 15.17 -18.04
CA SER A 36 -16.51 15.58 -19.32
C SER A 36 -15.25 14.77 -19.61
N SER A 37 -15.04 14.50 -20.90
CA SER A 37 -13.99 13.70 -21.54
C SER A 37 -12.55 14.23 -21.38
N THR A 38 -12.21 14.77 -20.21
CA THR A 38 -10.95 15.49 -19.93
C THR A 38 -10.21 14.98 -18.69
N ASN A 39 -10.73 13.97 -17.98
CA ASN A 39 -10.16 13.47 -16.72
C ASN A 39 -9.39 12.13 -16.84
N ASP A 40 -9.13 11.64 -18.06
CA ASP A 40 -8.44 10.34 -18.26
C ASP A 40 -7.01 10.36 -17.68
N GLU A 41 -6.22 11.40 -17.94
CA GLU A 41 -4.84 11.50 -17.42
C GLU A 41 -4.77 11.45 -15.88
N GLY A 42 -5.79 11.99 -15.20
CA GLY A 42 -5.87 11.94 -13.75
C GLY A 42 -6.18 10.53 -13.25
N LEU A 43 -7.07 9.81 -13.91
CA LEU A 43 -7.41 8.43 -13.57
C LEU A 43 -6.21 7.50 -13.82
N ASP A 44 -5.52 7.66 -14.94
CA ASP A 44 -4.32 6.90 -15.27
C ASP A 44 -3.21 7.11 -14.22
N ALA A 45 -2.98 8.35 -13.79
CA ALA A 45 -2.01 8.65 -12.73
C ALA A 45 -2.37 8.00 -11.38
N PHE A 46 -3.67 7.91 -11.04
CA PHE A 46 -4.11 7.17 -9.85
C PHE A 46 -3.89 5.67 -10.02
N ASP A 47 -4.18 5.12 -11.20
CA ASP A 47 -3.99 3.70 -11.50
C ASP A 47 -2.51 3.29 -11.42
N GLU A 48 -1.62 4.05 -12.05
CA GLU A 48 -0.16 3.84 -11.95
C GLU A 48 0.32 3.92 -10.50
N ARG A 49 -0.22 4.88 -9.72
CA ARG A 49 0.17 5.04 -8.32
C ARG A 49 -0.36 3.91 -7.43
N ILE A 50 -1.57 3.40 -7.70
CA ILE A 50 -2.15 2.24 -7.03
C ILE A 50 -1.31 1.00 -7.30
N GLU A 51 -0.91 0.78 -8.55
CA GLU A 51 -0.03 -0.34 -8.92
C GLU A 51 1.30 -0.27 -8.16
N PHE A 52 1.97 0.89 -8.21
CA PHE A 52 3.24 1.08 -7.50
C PHE A 52 3.14 0.80 -5.99
N VAL A 53 2.13 1.36 -5.31
CA VAL A 53 1.98 1.19 -3.86
C VAL A 53 1.58 -0.25 -3.52
N THR A 54 0.85 -0.92 -4.40
CA THR A 54 0.51 -2.34 -4.26
C THR A 54 1.76 -3.21 -4.34
N ASP A 55 2.64 -2.97 -5.31
CA ASP A 55 3.92 -3.66 -5.44
C ASP A 55 4.81 -3.46 -4.20
N GLU A 56 4.90 -2.22 -3.72
CA GLU A 56 5.67 -1.90 -2.51
C GLU A 56 5.09 -2.58 -1.26
N LEU A 57 3.76 -2.63 -1.12
CA LEU A 57 3.08 -3.32 -0.04
C LEU A 57 3.39 -4.83 -0.07
N VAL A 58 3.23 -5.48 -1.22
CA VAL A 58 3.50 -6.92 -1.37
C VAL A 58 4.98 -7.22 -1.10
N ALA A 59 5.91 -6.43 -1.64
CA ALA A 59 7.33 -6.60 -1.36
C ALA A 59 7.66 -6.44 0.13
N THR A 60 7.03 -5.48 0.80
CA THR A 60 7.21 -5.25 2.24
C THR A 60 6.63 -6.39 3.08
N GLU A 61 5.49 -6.95 2.70
CA GLU A 61 4.90 -8.14 3.35
C GLU A 61 5.80 -9.36 3.20
N LEU A 62 6.34 -9.61 2.00
CA LEU A 62 7.30 -10.69 1.77
C LEU A 62 8.59 -10.52 2.60
N LEU A 63 9.12 -9.29 2.67
CA LEU A 63 10.30 -8.99 3.49
C LEU A 63 10.02 -9.14 4.99
N HIS A 64 8.81 -8.78 5.42
CA HIS A 64 8.35 -8.98 6.78
C HIS A 64 8.31 -10.48 7.11
N GLU A 65 7.63 -11.29 6.30
CA GLU A 65 7.53 -12.74 6.46
C GLU A 65 8.90 -13.42 6.42
N ALA A 66 9.77 -13.04 5.47
CA ALA A 66 11.13 -13.55 5.38
C ALA A 66 11.95 -13.22 6.62
N SER A 67 11.80 -12.00 7.16
CA SER A 67 12.47 -11.60 8.41
C SER A 67 11.98 -12.42 9.60
N VAL A 68 10.66 -12.66 9.69
CA VAL A 68 10.07 -13.54 10.70
C VAL A 68 10.62 -14.96 10.60
N LEU A 69 10.67 -15.54 9.39
CA LEU A 69 11.20 -16.88 9.14
C LEU A 69 12.70 -16.99 9.46
N ALA A 70 13.48 -15.95 9.19
CA ALA A 70 14.90 -15.88 9.51
C ALA A 70 15.19 -15.60 11.00
N GLY A 71 14.16 -15.40 11.83
CA GLY A 71 14.31 -15.01 13.24
C GLY A 71 14.86 -13.58 13.42
N ILE A 72 14.76 -12.74 12.37
CA ILE A 72 15.14 -11.33 12.42
C ILE A 72 13.99 -10.56 13.07
N HIS A 73 14.15 -10.28 14.36
CA HIS A 73 13.21 -9.49 15.14
C HIS A 73 13.72 -8.06 15.31
N TYR A 74 12.80 -7.10 15.29
CA TYR A 74 13.13 -5.73 15.61
C TYR A 74 13.32 -5.60 17.13
N GLN A 75 14.56 -5.43 17.58
CA GLN A 75 14.85 -5.04 18.96
C GLN A 75 14.91 -3.51 19.01
N HIS A 76 14.11 -2.96 19.91
CA HIS A 76 13.86 -1.53 20.06
C HIS A 76 15.03 -0.79 20.72
#